data_AF-A0A6S6SPH9-F1
#
_entry.id   AF-A0A6S6SPH9-F1
#
_cell.length_a   1.000
_cell.length_b   1.000
_cell.length_c   1.000
_cell.angle_alpha   90.00
_cell.angle_beta   90.00
_cell.angle_gamma   90.00
#
_symmetry.space_group_name_H-M   'P 1'
#
loop_
_entity.id
_entity.type
_entity.pdbx_description
1 polymer ?
#
loop_
_entity_poly.entity_id
_entity_poly.type
_entity_poly.pdbx_seq_one_letter_code
_entity_poly.pdbx_strand_id
1 'polypeptide(L)'
;MSGCNEFVNKIKNEMLARPDWFSLTEPYKAKDEDITIAEQKLGIILPKSYKCLVSNFSVGDFAFQIIYSLWKDSEFNLLKINQKYNNISKGFILFSDNEVGDFYGFKIFNNICLDEIWFYDHEVNQWEQTKYNTLFEIIYDVGLKLNSKNRPD
;
A
#
# COMPACT_ATOMS: atom_id res chain seq x y z
N MET A 1 15.74 10.75 0.98
CA MET A 1 14.89 11.80 1.59
C MET A 1 14.14 12.64 0.58
N SER A 2 14.62 12.86 -0.66
CA SER A 2 13.89 13.68 -1.66
C SER A 2 12.53 13.09 -2.09
N GLY A 3 12.44 11.78 -2.32
CA GLY A 3 11.21 11.16 -2.86
C GLY A 3 9.97 11.21 -1.96
N CYS A 4 10.13 11.09 -0.63
CA CYS A 4 8.99 11.09 0.29
C CYS A 4 8.31 12.48 0.38
N ASN A 5 9.09 13.56 0.49
CA ASN A 5 8.54 14.91 0.56
C ASN A 5 7.84 15.31 -0.74
N GLU A 6 8.44 14.99 -1.89
CA GLU A 6 7.81 15.21 -3.19
C GLU A 6 6.50 14.44 -3.30
N PHE A 7 6.50 13.18 -2.89
CA PHE A 7 5.30 12.35 -2.87
C PHE A 7 4.18 12.95 -2.00
N VAL A 8 4.51 13.28 -0.75
CA VAL A 8 3.55 13.85 0.20
C VAL A 8 2.95 15.15 -0.32
N ASN A 9 3.76 16.05 -0.88
CA ASN A 9 3.27 17.31 -1.42
C ASN A 9 2.32 17.10 -2.60
N LYS A 10 2.64 16.17 -3.50
CA LYS A 10 1.78 15.87 -4.63
C LYS A 10 0.45 15.26 -4.19
N ILE A 11 0.47 14.27 -3.30
CA ILE A 11 -0.77 13.70 -2.76
C ILE A 11 -1.63 14.76 -2.07
N LYS A 12 -1.04 15.65 -1.25
CA LYS A 12 -1.78 16.75 -0.63
C LYS A 12 -2.45 17.65 -1.67
N ASN A 13 -1.78 17.96 -2.77
CA ASN A 13 -2.37 18.74 -3.85
C ASN A 13 -3.55 18.00 -4.51
N GLU A 14 -3.44 16.68 -4.70
CA GLU A 14 -4.54 15.86 -5.23
C GLU A 14 -5.72 15.79 -4.26
N MET A 15 -5.47 15.67 -2.95
CA MET A 15 -6.53 15.69 -1.93
C MET A 15 -7.26 17.05 -1.88
N LEU A 16 -6.55 18.16 -2.12
CA LEU A 16 -7.15 19.49 -2.21
C LEU A 16 -7.97 19.65 -3.51
N ALA A 17 -7.45 19.15 -4.62
CA ALA A 17 -8.11 19.26 -5.91
C ALA A 17 -9.33 18.31 -6.05
N ARG A 18 -9.26 17.14 -5.40
CA ARG A 18 -10.23 16.04 -5.54
C ARG A 18 -10.50 15.36 -4.19
N PRO A 19 -11.12 16.06 -3.23
CA PRO A 19 -11.35 15.53 -1.89
C PRO A 19 -12.17 14.23 -1.87
N ASP A 20 -13.12 14.09 -2.79
CA ASP A 20 -14.00 12.91 -2.88
C ASP A 20 -13.23 11.60 -3.09
N TRP A 21 -12.08 11.64 -3.77
CA TRP A 21 -11.24 10.45 -4.00
C TRP A 21 -10.67 9.88 -2.69
N PHE A 22 -10.57 10.70 -1.65
CA PHE A 22 -9.98 10.29 -0.37
C PHE A 22 -11.02 10.26 0.76
N SER A 23 -12.30 10.42 0.43
CA SER A 23 -13.40 10.52 1.39
C SER A 23 -13.67 9.22 2.16
N LEU A 24 -13.25 8.08 1.61
CA LEU A 24 -13.41 6.74 2.20
C LEU A 24 -12.15 6.24 2.93
N THR A 25 -11.10 7.08 3.02
CA THR A 25 -9.91 6.75 3.82
C THR A 25 -10.28 6.57 5.29
N GLU A 26 -9.52 5.73 5.98
CA GLU A 26 -9.77 5.44 7.39
C GLU A 26 -9.55 6.69 8.28
N PRO A 27 -10.14 6.74 9.49
CA PRO A 27 -9.93 7.86 10.41
C PRO A 27 -8.56 7.82 11.12
N TYR A 28 -7.64 6.96 10.69
CA TYR A 28 -6.38 6.70 11.40
C TYR A 28 -5.15 6.77 10.49
N LYS A 29 -4.17 7.55 10.96
CA LYS A 29 -2.82 7.65 10.40
C LYS A 29 -1.83 6.99 11.34
N ALA A 30 -0.93 6.16 10.80
CA ALA A 30 0.04 5.44 11.60
C ALA A 30 1.06 6.37 12.28
N LYS A 31 1.47 6.00 13.49
CA LYS A 31 2.60 6.58 14.21
C LYS A 31 3.81 5.66 14.08
N ASP A 32 4.96 6.19 14.48
CA ASP A 32 6.21 5.44 14.47
C ASP A 32 6.15 4.19 15.36
N GLU A 33 5.37 4.24 16.45
CA GLU A 33 5.14 3.07 17.30
C GLU A 33 4.38 1.95 16.57
N ASP A 34 3.38 2.28 15.74
CA ASP A 34 2.59 1.27 15.01
C ASP A 34 3.45 0.56 13.97
N ILE A 35 4.31 1.33 13.27
CA ILE A 35 5.29 0.79 12.32
C ILE A 35 6.25 -0.15 13.06
N THR A 36 6.80 0.28 14.19
CA THR A 36 7.72 -0.52 14.99
C THR A 36 7.07 -1.82 15.46
N ILE A 37 5.83 -1.76 15.96
CA ILE A 37 5.06 -2.92 16.39
C ILE A 37 4.80 -3.86 15.22
N ALA A 38 4.45 -3.33 14.04
CA ALA A 38 4.19 -4.14 12.85
C ALA A 38 5.46 -4.85 12.37
N GLU A 39 6.58 -4.13 12.25
CA GLU A 39 7.89 -4.66 11.89
C GLU A 39 8.33 -5.77 12.87
N GLN A 40 8.16 -5.56 14.18
CA GLN A 40 8.45 -6.58 15.21
C GLN A 40 7.57 -7.82 15.08
N LYS A 41 6.25 -7.66 14.92
CA LYS A 41 5.31 -8.78 14.82
C LYS A 41 5.52 -9.63 13.56
N LEU A 42 5.90 -8.98 12.46
CA LEU A 42 6.18 -9.65 11.19
C LEU A 42 7.62 -10.18 11.10
N GLY A 43 8.52 -9.72 11.97
CA GLY A 43 9.94 -10.05 11.91
C GLY A 43 10.64 -9.49 10.67
N ILE A 44 10.18 -8.35 10.16
CA ILE A 44 10.70 -7.71 8.94
C ILE A 44 10.88 -6.21 9.11
N ILE A 45 11.63 -5.59 8.20
CA ILE A 45 11.69 -4.14 8.02
C ILE A 45 10.81 -3.78 6.82
N LEU A 46 9.83 -2.91 7.03
CA LEU A 46 8.92 -2.42 6.01
C LEU A 46 9.64 -1.46 5.04
N PRO A 47 9.19 -1.37 3.78
CA PRO A 47 9.81 -0.49 2.80
C PRO A 47 9.68 0.99 3.17
N LYS A 48 10.63 1.80 2.70
CA LYS A 48 10.63 3.25 3.00
C LYS A 48 9.42 3.95 2.39
N SER A 49 9.01 3.53 1.20
CA SER A 49 7.85 4.10 0.52
C SER A 49 6.54 3.83 1.27
N TYR A 50 6.33 2.61 1.76
CA TYR A 50 5.17 2.28 2.60
C TYR A 50 5.15 3.07 3.91
N LYS A 51 6.27 3.10 4.65
CA LYS A 51 6.38 3.88 5.89
C LYS A 51 6.09 5.36 5.68
N CYS A 52 6.62 5.95 4.61
CA CYS A 52 6.32 7.33 4.24
C CYS A 52 4.82 7.57 4.04
N LEU A 53 4.12 6.68 3.33
CA LEU A 53 2.68 6.81 3.07
C LEU A 53 1.88 6.79 4.38
N VAL A 54 2.02 5.72 5.17
CA VAL A 54 1.16 5.50 6.35
C VAL A 54 1.44 6.47 7.50
N SER A 55 2.64 7.05 7.59
CA SER A 55 2.96 8.12 8.55
C SER A 55 2.40 9.49 8.15
N ASN A 56 2.06 9.69 6.88
CA ASN A 56 1.61 10.99 6.35
C ASN A 56 0.12 11.03 6.03
N PHE A 57 -0.51 9.89 5.76
CA PHE A 57 -1.90 9.81 5.35
C PHE A 57 -2.62 8.67 6.07
N SER A 58 -3.92 8.86 6.31
CA SER A 58 -4.80 7.72 6.53
C SER A 58 -4.95 6.94 5.23
N VAL A 59 -4.94 5.62 5.32
CA VAL A 59 -5.08 4.70 4.17
C VAL A 59 -6.31 3.80 4.39
N GLY A 60 -6.40 2.66 3.70
CA GLY A 60 -7.64 1.92 3.51
C GLY A 60 -8.09 2.11 2.07
N ASP A 61 -9.31 2.58 1.85
CA ASP A 61 -9.74 3.04 0.53
C ASP A 61 -9.07 4.39 0.21
N PHE A 62 -7.95 4.33 -0.52
CA PHE A 62 -7.07 5.46 -0.78
C PHE A 62 -7.05 5.77 -2.27
N ALA A 63 -7.80 6.81 -2.66
CA ALA A 63 -8.12 7.11 -4.06
C ALA A 63 -8.98 6.01 -4.69
N PHE A 64 -8.40 5.20 -5.56
CA PHE A 64 -9.10 4.10 -6.24
C PHE A 64 -8.33 2.78 -6.04
N GLN A 65 -7.66 2.66 -4.90
CA GLN A 65 -6.90 1.47 -4.51
C GLN A 65 -7.09 1.24 -3.02
N ILE A 66 -7.24 -0.03 -2.64
CA ILE A 66 -7.14 -0.44 -1.25
C ILE A 66 -5.67 -0.50 -0.88
N ILE A 67 -5.27 0.25 0.14
CA ILE A 67 -3.94 0.15 0.74
C ILE A 67 -4.11 -0.30 2.18
N TYR A 68 -3.49 -1.41 2.54
CA TYR A 68 -3.56 -1.95 3.88
C TYR A 68 -2.97 -0.99 4.90
N SER A 69 -3.67 -0.82 6.01
CA SER A 69 -3.32 0.12 7.06
C SER A 69 -2.66 -0.58 8.25
N LEU A 70 -2.05 0.20 9.13
CA LEU A 70 -1.56 -0.28 10.43
C LEU A 70 -2.59 -0.07 11.55
N TRP A 71 -3.79 0.43 11.23
CA TRP A 71 -4.82 0.65 12.24
C TRP A 71 -5.38 -0.68 12.70
N LYS A 72 -5.30 -0.97 14.00
CA LYS A 72 -5.71 -2.27 14.57
C LYS A 72 -7.19 -2.62 14.31
N ASP A 73 -8.05 -1.61 14.17
CA ASP A 73 -9.50 -1.79 14.01
C ASP A 73 -9.92 -1.78 12.53
N SER A 74 -8.96 -1.57 11.62
CA SER A 74 -9.15 -1.66 10.18
C SER A 74 -9.52 -3.07 9.72
N GLU A 75 -10.42 -3.14 8.73
CA GLU A 75 -10.66 -4.33 7.92
C GLU A 75 -9.49 -4.58 6.94
N PHE A 76 -8.84 -3.51 6.51
CA PHE A 76 -7.61 -3.48 5.71
C PHE A 76 -6.33 -3.60 6.56
N ASN A 77 -6.39 -4.13 7.78
CA ASN A 77 -5.22 -4.20 8.65
C ASN A 77 -4.14 -5.14 8.05
N LEU A 78 -2.95 -4.59 7.80
CA LEU A 78 -1.84 -5.31 7.16
C LEU A 78 -1.46 -6.61 7.89
N LEU A 79 -1.44 -6.60 9.23
CA LEU A 79 -1.09 -7.79 10.01
C LEU A 79 -2.15 -8.88 9.90
N LYS A 80 -3.43 -8.51 10.04
CA LYS A 80 -4.55 -9.47 9.93
C LYS A 80 -4.58 -10.11 8.54
N ILE A 81 -4.39 -9.32 7.50
CA ILE A 81 -4.45 -9.79 6.12
C ILE A 81 -3.27 -10.72 5.80
N ASN A 82 -2.04 -10.35 6.16
CA ASN A 82 -0.88 -11.22 5.95
C ASN A 82 -0.93 -12.50 6.79
N GLN A 83 -1.61 -12.47 7.95
CA GLN A 83 -1.90 -13.69 8.71
C GLN A 83 -2.94 -14.57 8.01
N LYS A 84 -4.01 -13.97 7.47
CA LYS A 84 -5.10 -14.66 6.76
C LYS A 84 -4.61 -15.33 5.48
N TYR A 85 -3.73 -14.68 4.72
CA TYR A 85 -3.22 -15.16 3.42
C TYR A 85 -1.75 -15.60 3.49
N ASN A 86 -1.33 -16.18 4.61
CA ASN A 86 0.06 -16.58 4.85
C ASN A 86 0.62 -17.60 3.82
N ASN A 87 -0.26 -18.34 3.17
CA ASN A 87 0.05 -19.29 2.10
C ASN A 87 0.44 -18.58 0.79
N ILE A 88 -0.14 -17.40 0.53
CA ILE A 88 0.13 -16.56 -0.63
C ILE A 88 1.33 -15.65 -0.35
N SER A 89 1.39 -15.05 0.83
CA SER A 89 2.41 -14.08 1.25
C SER A 89 3.78 -14.72 1.55
N LYS A 90 4.04 -15.97 1.14
CA LYS A 90 5.30 -16.65 1.47
C LYS A 90 6.47 -15.97 0.78
N GLY A 91 7.28 -15.24 1.56
CA GLY A 91 8.39 -14.44 1.05
C GLY A 91 7.97 -13.03 0.59
N PHE A 92 6.73 -12.61 0.87
CA PHE A 92 6.20 -11.30 0.54
C PHE A 92 5.41 -10.71 1.72
N ILE A 93 5.26 -9.39 1.74
CA ILE A 93 4.26 -8.71 2.57
C ILE A 93 3.22 -8.10 1.63
N LEU A 94 1.98 -8.57 1.74
CA LEU A 94 0.84 -8.02 1.02
C LEU A 94 0.54 -6.62 1.55
N PHE A 95 0.26 -5.67 0.65
CA PHE A 95 -0.09 -4.30 1.02
C PHE A 95 -1.35 -3.76 0.33
N SER A 96 -1.89 -4.50 -0.64
CA SER A 96 -3.06 -4.12 -1.43
C SER A 96 -3.63 -5.36 -2.14
N ASP A 97 -4.90 -5.32 -2.48
CA ASP A 97 -5.57 -6.27 -3.38
C ASP A 97 -6.56 -5.54 -4.29
N ASN A 98 -7.07 -6.27 -5.28
CA ASN A 98 -8.13 -5.82 -6.17
C ASN A 98 -9.52 -6.42 -5.84
N GLU A 99 -9.68 -6.94 -4.62
CA GLU A 99 -10.88 -7.61 -4.10
C GLU A 99 -11.37 -8.85 -4.87
N VAL A 100 -10.65 -9.31 -5.91
CA VAL A 100 -10.99 -10.52 -6.69
C VAL A 100 -9.98 -11.65 -6.53
N GLY A 101 -9.04 -11.51 -5.59
CA GLY A 101 -8.07 -12.56 -5.24
C GLY A 101 -6.64 -12.29 -5.69
N ASP A 102 -6.39 -11.21 -6.44
CA ASP A 102 -5.04 -10.78 -6.77
C ASP A 102 -4.47 -9.84 -5.72
N PHE A 103 -3.17 -9.89 -5.51
CA PHE A 103 -2.50 -9.11 -4.46
C PHE A 103 -1.30 -8.35 -5.00
N TYR A 104 -1.04 -7.19 -4.40
CA TYR A 104 0.27 -6.54 -4.50
C TYR A 104 1.07 -6.76 -3.22
N GLY A 105 2.36 -7.00 -3.39
CA GLY A 105 3.24 -7.29 -2.28
C GLY A 105 4.66 -6.75 -2.45
N PHE A 106 5.33 -6.62 -1.31
CA PHE A 106 6.76 -6.34 -1.23
C PHE A 106 7.53 -7.63 -1.04
N LYS A 107 8.51 -7.90 -1.88
CA LYS A 107 9.37 -9.08 -1.73
C LYS A 107 10.27 -8.93 -0.49
N ILE A 108 10.39 -10.01 0.28
CA ILE A 108 11.24 -10.07 1.46
C ILE A 108 12.61 -10.67 1.08
N PHE A 109 13.68 -9.98 1.42
CA PHE A 109 15.05 -10.46 1.31
C PHE A 109 15.80 -10.19 2.62
N ASN A 110 16.27 -11.24 3.30
CA ASN A 110 16.94 -11.14 4.61
C ASN A 110 16.15 -10.31 5.64
N ASN A 111 14.86 -10.58 5.78
CA ASN A 111 13.93 -9.86 6.65
C ASN A 111 13.77 -8.37 6.31
N ILE A 112 14.17 -7.93 5.12
CA ILE A 112 13.97 -6.57 4.62
C ILE A 112 13.01 -6.65 3.44
N CYS A 113 11.91 -5.90 3.50
CA CYS A 113 11.03 -5.74 2.36
C CYS A 113 11.68 -4.76 1.37
N LEU A 114 11.80 -5.20 0.11
CA LEU A 114 12.26 -4.35 -0.98
C LEU A 114 11.15 -3.35 -1.38
N ASP A 115 11.53 -2.17 -1.87
CA ASP A 115 10.55 -1.14 -2.30
C ASP A 115 9.85 -1.52 -3.62
N GLU A 116 10.42 -2.42 -4.42
CA GLU A 116 9.83 -2.89 -5.69
C GLU A 116 8.49 -3.61 -5.47
N ILE A 117 7.57 -3.40 -6.41
CA ILE A 117 6.22 -3.93 -6.31
C ILE A 117 6.11 -5.22 -7.12
N TRP A 118 5.59 -6.25 -6.45
CA TRP A 118 5.25 -7.53 -7.06
C TRP A 118 3.73 -7.70 -7.07
N PHE A 119 3.25 -8.44 -8.06
CA PHE A 119 1.84 -8.77 -8.24
C PHE A 119 1.68 -10.29 -8.16
N TYR A 120 0.68 -10.73 -7.42
CA TYR A 120 0.27 -12.12 -7.36
C TYR A 120 -1.01 -12.29 -8.18
N ASP A 121 -0.91 -13.09 -9.24
CA ASP A 121 -2.03 -13.47 -10.09
C ASP A 121 -2.62 -14.79 -9.58
N HIS A 122 -3.88 -14.75 -9.14
CA HIS A 122 -4.55 -15.93 -8.56
C HIS A 122 -4.95 -16.97 -9.61
N GLU A 123 -5.11 -16.59 -10.88
CA GLU A 123 -5.47 -17.50 -11.98
C GLU A 123 -4.32 -18.48 -12.25
N VAL A 124 -3.08 -17.99 -12.18
CA VAL A 124 -1.87 -18.80 -12.38
C VAL A 124 -1.11 -19.14 -11.09
N ASN A 125 -1.56 -18.60 -9.96
CA ASN A 125 -0.98 -18.77 -8.62
C ASN A 125 0.51 -18.41 -8.56
N GLN A 126 0.92 -17.30 -9.20
CA GLN A 126 2.32 -16.90 -9.32
C GLN A 126 2.55 -15.43 -9.00
N TRP A 127 3.73 -15.16 -8.45
CA TRP A 127 4.26 -13.83 -8.24
C TRP A 127 5.04 -13.37 -9.47
N GLU A 128 4.70 -12.20 -9.98
CA GLU A 128 5.43 -11.52 -11.04
C GLU A 128 5.92 -10.14 -10.59
N GLN A 129 7.08 -9.74 -11.10
CA GLN A 129 7.61 -8.41 -10.83
C GLN A 129 6.88 -7.41 -11.72
N THR A 130 6.35 -6.35 -11.10
CA THR A 130 5.72 -5.27 -11.86
C THR A 130 6.78 -4.29 -12.39
N LYS A 131 6.35 -3.33 -13.22
CA LYS A 131 7.21 -2.22 -13.67
C LYS A 131 7.53 -1.18 -12.57
N TYR A 132 6.89 -1.26 -11.41
CA TYR A 132 6.97 -0.23 -10.37
C TYR A 132 8.07 -0.54 -9.34
N ASN A 133 8.94 0.45 -9.11
CA ASN A 133 10.07 0.31 -8.19
C ASN A 133 9.76 0.81 -6.77
N THR A 134 8.63 1.50 -6.59
CA THR A 134 8.17 2.01 -5.30
C THR A 134 6.64 2.04 -5.23
N LEU A 135 6.11 2.04 -4.00
CA LEU A 135 4.67 2.22 -3.75
C LEU A 135 4.15 3.56 -4.32
N PHE A 136 5.00 4.58 -4.40
CA PHE A 136 4.61 5.88 -4.93
C PHE A 136 4.22 5.80 -6.41
N GLU A 137 4.96 5.02 -7.20
CA GLU A 137 4.72 4.90 -8.64
C GLU A 137 3.39 4.24 -8.95
N ILE A 138 3.05 3.14 -8.26
CA ILE A 138 1.77 2.45 -8.44
C ILE A 138 0.58 3.29 -7.95
N ILE A 139 0.73 4.04 -6.85
CA ILE A 139 -0.29 5.00 -6.41
C ILE A 139 -0.55 6.06 -7.47
N TYR A 140 0.50 6.58 -8.12
CA TYR A 140 0.31 7.55 -9.19
C TYR A 140 -0.33 6.96 -10.44
N ASP A 141 0.12 5.80 -10.90
CA ASP A 141 -0.34 5.25 -12.17
C ASP A 141 -1.74 4.66 -12.05
N VAL A 142 -1.95 3.79 -11.05
CA VAL A 142 -3.21 3.08 -10.84
C VAL A 142 -4.20 3.93 -10.07
N GLY A 143 -3.75 4.52 -8.95
CA GLY A 143 -4.63 5.22 -8.02
C GLY A 143 -5.06 6.60 -8.47
N LEU A 144 -4.27 7.29 -9.29
CA LEU A 144 -4.56 8.69 -9.66
C LEU A 144 -4.73 8.90 -11.17
N LYS A 145 -3.93 8.26 -12.02
CA LYS A 145 -3.97 8.49 -13.48
C LYS A 145 -5.02 7.69 -14.21
N LEU A 146 -5.06 6.36 -14.06
CA LEU A 146 -5.98 5.51 -14.83
C LEU A 146 -7.46 5.89 -14.59
N ASN A 147 -7.78 6.26 -13.36
CA ASN A 147 -9.15 6.59 -12.97
C ASN A 147 -9.54 8.06 -13.20
N SER A 148 -8.58 8.94 -13.53
CA SER A 148 -8.88 10.31 -13.98
C SER A 148 -9.43 10.38 -15.41
N LYS A 149 -9.16 9.37 -16.24
CA LYS A 149 -9.54 9.35 -17.67
C LYS A 149 -10.91 8.73 -17.95
N ASN A 150 -11.51 8.07 -16.96
CA ASN A 150 -12.72 7.24 -17.13
C ASN A 150 -14.00 7.88 -16.58
N ARG A 151 -14.01 9.17 -16.22
CA ARG A 151 -15.25 9.91 -15.95
C ARG A 151 -15.46 11.03 -16.98
N PRO A 152 -16.64 11.13 -17.60
CA PRO A 152 -17.06 12.38 -18.22
C PRO A 152 -17.28 13.42 -17.12
N ASP A 153 -16.89 14.66 -17.41
CA ASP A 153 -17.16 15.84 -16.59
C ASP A 153 -18.67 16.02 -16.29
#